data_AF-A0A292YH80-F1
#
_entry.id   AF-A0A292YH80-F1
#
_cell.length_a   1.000
_cell.length_b   1.000
_cell.length_c   1.000
_cell.angle_alpha   90.00
_cell.angle_beta   90.00
_cell.angle_gamma   90.00
#
_symmetry.space_group_name_H-M   'P 1'
#
loop_
_entity.id
_entity.type
_entity.pdbx_description
1 polymer ?
#
loop_
_entity_poly.entity_id
_entity_poly.type
_entity_poly.pdbx_seq_one_letter_code
_entity_poly.pdbx_strand_id
1 'polypeptide(L)'
;MAMVDMATIATHDLFPTGPPRDSGACWDVMGPPGPPAAARRRAARKEYPAVSSVSDETQLDPAPAFDSVDDVIDALREQGYIADTRLATTVFLLTRLDKPLLLEGPAGVGKTELAKVLALATGRRLLRLQCYEGQDETKALYEWDYGKQLMYTQILREKIGQVVEDAPDLTTAVERIGENESVFFSERFLAPRPLLEAIRSEQPVVLLIDEVDRADEALEAVLLETLGEFQISVPEIGTFVAKQRPYVLLTSNNTRDLAAALKRRCLHMFLDYPAAERELEIVRSKKTGLSDALAEELVGVVRGLRELELRKAPSISETIDWARTLAVLGVEELNSQILSDTVSVVVKYDKDVTKALGALPRLVDPNAEISDEHGHGHGHGHGHEPDGDVDGRAKRAGKDTAGRHGSVYGGTPGAAQQTPTPVRAVTPGQGERSFGRRKRPF
;
A
#
# COMPACT_ATOMS: atom_id res chain seq x y z
N MET A 1 8.09 -15.45 -44.38
CA MET A 1 9.30 -16.05 -44.99
C MET A 1 10.33 -16.15 -43.86
N ALA A 2 10.56 -17.27 -43.17
CA ALA A 2 10.07 -18.64 -43.26
C ALA A 2 9.93 -19.20 -41.82
N MET A 3 8.97 -20.12 -41.65
CA MET A 3 8.76 -20.99 -40.48
C MET A 3 9.92 -21.98 -40.31
N VAL A 4 10.25 -22.36 -39.07
CA VAL A 4 10.46 -23.77 -38.69
C VAL A 4 9.96 -23.99 -37.26
N ASP A 5 9.16 -25.04 -37.13
CA ASP A 5 8.46 -25.62 -35.97
C ASP A 5 9.21 -26.90 -35.51
N MET A 6 8.83 -27.49 -34.36
CA MET A 6 9.23 -28.80 -33.75
C MET A 6 9.94 -28.66 -32.37
N ALA A 7 9.59 -29.37 -31.30
CA ALA A 7 8.60 -30.44 -31.10
C ALA A 7 8.24 -30.61 -29.62
N THR A 8 6.95 -30.79 -29.39
CA THR A 8 6.30 -31.41 -28.23
C THR A 8 6.65 -32.91 -28.18
N ILE A 9 7.09 -33.42 -27.04
CA ILE A 9 7.11 -34.87 -26.77
C ILE A 9 6.07 -35.18 -25.69
N ALA A 10 5.04 -35.88 -26.13
CA ALA A 10 4.09 -36.58 -25.30
C ALA A 10 4.67 -37.92 -24.85
N THR A 11 4.43 -38.29 -23.59
CA THR A 11 4.38 -39.69 -23.16
C THR A 11 3.01 -39.93 -22.52
N HIS A 12 2.26 -40.85 -23.12
CA HIS A 12 1.07 -41.48 -22.56
C HIS A 12 1.32 -42.98 -22.49
N ASP A 13 0.43 -43.64 -21.74
CA ASP A 13 0.21 -45.09 -21.60
C ASP A 13 0.98 -45.77 -20.45
N LEU A 14 0.38 -46.53 -19.51
CA LEU A 14 -0.93 -47.18 -19.43
C LEU A 14 -1.18 -47.69 -17.98
N PHE A 15 -2.46 -47.96 -17.67
CA PHE A 15 -3.08 -48.82 -16.63
C PHE A 15 -3.92 -48.14 -15.51
N PRO A 16 -5.06 -48.75 -15.11
CA PRO A 16 -6.35 -48.07 -15.02
C PRO A 16 -6.99 -48.12 -13.62
N THR A 17 -8.10 -47.38 -13.51
CA THR A 17 -8.99 -47.19 -12.35
C THR A 17 -9.97 -48.36 -12.10
N GLY A 18 -10.31 -48.66 -10.82
CA GLY A 18 -11.59 -49.30 -10.44
C GLY A 18 -11.64 -50.14 -9.13
N PRO A 19 -12.52 -49.83 -8.13
CA PRO A 19 -12.72 -50.54 -6.84
C PRO A 19 -14.06 -51.34 -6.82
N PRO A 20 -14.76 -51.64 -5.68
CA PRO A 20 -14.42 -52.07 -4.29
C PRO A 20 -15.10 -53.43 -3.91
N ARG A 21 -14.80 -54.05 -2.75
CA ARG A 21 -15.79 -54.88 -2.00
C ARG A 21 -15.56 -54.94 -0.49
N ASP A 22 -16.62 -54.61 0.23
CA ASP A 22 -16.89 -54.75 1.66
C ASP A 22 -16.97 -56.21 2.15
N SER A 23 -16.54 -56.42 3.40
CA SER A 23 -17.17 -57.22 4.47
C SER A 23 -16.10 -57.34 5.58
N GLY A 24 -16.28 -56.88 6.81
CA GLY A 24 -17.46 -56.92 7.66
C GLY A 24 -17.17 -57.92 8.77
N ALA A 25 -16.74 -57.44 9.95
CA ALA A 25 -17.04 -57.98 11.29
C ALA A 25 -16.00 -57.52 12.32
N CYS A 26 -16.44 -56.63 13.18
CA CYS A 26 -15.90 -56.35 14.50
C CYS A 26 -16.52 -57.35 15.49
N TRP A 27 -15.71 -58.10 16.25
CA TRP A 27 -16.10 -58.66 17.55
C TRP A 27 -14.87 -58.79 18.45
N ASP A 28 -14.92 -58.08 19.58
CA ASP A 28 -14.03 -58.17 20.74
C ASP A 28 -13.92 -59.60 21.27
N VAL A 29 -12.71 -60.10 21.60
CA VAL A 29 -12.44 -60.90 22.82
C VAL A 29 -10.96 -60.78 23.21
N MET A 30 -10.75 -60.59 24.52
CA MET A 30 -9.51 -60.60 25.30
C MET A 30 -8.41 -61.59 24.86
N GLY A 31 -7.15 -61.14 24.95
CA GLY A 31 -5.94 -61.89 24.56
C GLY A 31 -5.51 -63.02 25.50
N PRO A 32 -4.43 -63.74 25.12
CA PRO A 32 -3.32 -63.97 26.06
C PRO A 32 -1.94 -63.97 25.32
N PRO A 33 -0.84 -64.45 25.96
CA PRO A 33 0.37 -63.71 26.30
C PRO A 33 1.45 -63.70 25.21
N GLY A 34 2.42 -62.79 25.36
CA GLY A 34 3.45 -62.51 24.35
C GLY A 34 4.46 -63.63 24.07
N PRO A 35 5.13 -63.63 22.89
CA PRO A 35 6.25 -64.50 22.59
C PRO A 35 7.63 -63.78 22.75
N PRO A 36 8.73 -64.55 22.80
CA PRO A 36 9.99 -64.15 23.43
C PRO A 36 10.96 -63.43 22.48
N ALA A 37 12.02 -62.90 23.10
CA ALA A 37 13.12 -62.14 22.54
C ALA A 37 13.70 -62.69 21.22
N ALA A 38 13.75 -61.84 20.20
CA ALA A 38 14.54 -62.04 18.99
C ALA A 38 15.66 -60.97 18.92
N ALA A 39 16.88 -61.47 18.87
CA ALA A 39 18.12 -60.71 18.79
C ALA A 39 18.14 -59.72 17.61
N ARG A 40 18.29 -58.43 17.91
CA ARG A 40 18.57 -57.39 16.90
C ARG A 40 20.06 -57.18 16.79
N ARG A 41 20.58 -57.52 15.59
CA ARG A 41 21.90 -57.18 15.10
C ARG A 41 22.14 -55.66 15.22
N ARG A 42 23.26 -55.30 15.84
CA ARG A 42 23.79 -53.93 15.94
C ARG A 42 24.20 -53.45 14.54
N ALA A 43 23.45 -52.52 13.96
CA ALA A 43 23.93 -51.71 12.84
C ALA A 43 24.65 -50.49 13.42
N ALA A 44 25.92 -50.31 13.04
CA ALA A 44 26.77 -49.21 13.47
C ALA A 44 26.20 -47.88 12.95
N ARG A 45 25.73 -47.03 13.88
CA ARG A 45 25.37 -45.64 13.63
C ARG A 45 26.66 -44.84 13.64
N LYS A 46 27.05 -44.23 12.51
CA LYS A 46 28.14 -43.25 12.46
C LYS A 46 27.74 -42.07 13.34
N GLU A 47 28.42 -41.91 14.46
CA GLU A 47 28.38 -40.72 15.32
C GLU A 47 29.13 -39.59 14.62
N TYR A 48 28.46 -38.47 14.39
CA TYR A 48 29.12 -37.19 14.11
C TYR A 48 29.61 -36.62 15.46
N PRO A 49 30.83 -36.11 15.57
CA PRO A 49 31.32 -35.55 16.82
C PRO A 49 30.51 -34.30 17.17
N ALA A 50 30.06 -34.24 18.42
CA ALA A 50 29.44 -33.08 19.02
C ALA A 50 30.43 -31.91 18.97
N VAL A 51 30.07 -30.84 18.26
CA VAL A 51 30.84 -29.60 18.28
C VAL A 51 30.61 -28.95 19.64
N SER A 52 31.69 -28.89 20.40
CA SER A 52 31.81 -28.28 21.71
C SER A 52 31.30 -26.85 21.73
N SER A 53 30.48 -26.55 22.75
CA SER A 53 30.08 -25.22 23.17
C SER A 53 31.31 -24.33 23.40
N VAL A 54 31.59 -23.44 22.46
CA VAL A 54 32.43 -22.27 22.70
C VAL A 54 31.49 -21.16 23.12
N SER A 55 31.56 -20.82 24.40
CA SER A 55 31.02 -19.58 24.96
C SER A 55 31.86 -18.43 24.41
N ASP A 56 31.30 -17.69 23.47
CA ASP A 56 31.76 -16.35 23.13
C ASP A 56 30.52 -15.45 23.00
N GLU A 57 29.89 -15.21 24.16
CA GLU A 57 28.87 -14.18 24.32
C GLU A 57 29.57 -12.82 24.43
N THR A 58 29.85 -12.14 23.30
CA THR A 58 29.76 -10.66 23.19
C THR A 58 29.96 -10.23 21.75
N GLN A 59 28.92 -10.32 20.93
CA GLN A 59 28.89 -9.61 19.65
C GLN A 59 27.77 -8.58 19.71
N LEU A 60 28.19 -7.31 19.74
CA LEU A 60 27.43 -6.10 20.07
C LEU A 60 26.03 -6.06 19.42
N ASP A 61 24.99 -6.15 20.25
CA ASP A 61 23.76 -5.42 19.97
C ASP A 61 24.11 -3.93 19.95
N PRO A 62 23.76 -3.16 18.89
CA PRO A 62 23.93 -1.72 18.94
C PRO A 62 23.14 -1.20 20.13
N ALA A 63 23.79 -0.39 20.97
CA ALA A 63 23.18 0.20 22.16
C ALA A 63 21.77 0.74 21.83
N PRO A 64 20.79 0.60 22.75
CA PRO A 64 19.45 1.12 22.51
C PRO A 64 19.55 2.59 22.12
N ALA A 65 18.97 2.94 20.98
CA ALA A 65 19.13 4.29 20.43
C ALA A 65 18.52 5.38 21.31
N PHE A 66 17.67 5.00 22.28
CA PHE A 66 16.99 5.88 23.21
C PHE A 66 16.94 5.26 24.62
N ASP A 67 17.17 6.09 25.64
CA ASP A 67 17.16 5.67 27.05
C ASP A 67 15.76 5.77 27.67
N SER A 68 14.96 6.76 27.26
CA SER A 68 13.60 7.00 27.72
C SER A 68 12.64 7.40 26.59
N VAL A 69 11.34 7.47 26.92
CA VAL A 69 10.31 7.99 26.00
C VAL A 69 10.48 9.49 25.76
N ASP A 70 10.94 10.23 26.76
CA ASP A 70 11.18 11.68 26.65
C ASP A 70 12.35 11.97 25.70
N ASP A 71 13.41 11.14 25.73
CA ASP A 71 14.53 11.25 24.78
C ASP A 71 14.07 11.06 23.33
N VAL A 72 13.09 10.18 23.09
CA VAL A 72 12.49 10.03 21.76
C VAL A 72 11.75 11.29 21.35
N ILE A 73 10.97 11.89 22.25
CA ILE A 73 10.24 13.14 21.95
C ILE A 73 11.22 14.24 21.57
N ASP A 74 12.28 14.40 22.35
CA ASP A 74 13.28 15.46 22.12
C ASP A 74 14.09 15.19 20.85
N ALA A 75 14.55 13.97 20.62
CA ALA A 75 15.28 13.61 19.39
C ALA A 75 14.44 13.78 18.12
N LEU A 76 13.14 13.42 18.15
CA LEU A 76 12.24 13.67 17.02
C LEU A 76 11.98 15.17 16.82
N ARG A 77 11.85 15.93 17.92
CA ARG A 77 11.63 17.38 17.90
C ARG A 77 12.81 18.14 17.32
N GLU A 78 14.04 17.75 17.65
CA GLU A 78 15.28 18.33 17.07
C GLU A 78 15.32 18.22 15.55
N GLN A 79 14.79 17.13 15.01
CA GLN A 79 14.68 16.89 13.56
C GLN A 79 13.41 17.51 12.95
N GLY A 80 12.64 18.29 13.72
CA GLY A 80 11.45 18.98 13.24
C GLY A 80 10.20 18.10 13.08
N TYR A 81 10.12 17.01 13.85
CA TYR A 81 8.94 16.15 13.95
C TYR A 81 8.33 16.21 15.35
N ILE A 82 7.07 16.60 15.44
CA ILE A 82 6.41 16.79 16.74
C ILE A 82 5.56 15.58 17.06
N ALA A 83 6.11 14.68 17.88
CA ALA A 83 5.43 13.47 18.33
C ALA A 83 4.62 13.72 19.61
N ASP A 84 3.51 12.99 19.76
CA ASP A 84 2.84 12.83 21.04
C ASP A 84 3.49 11.72 21.87
N THR A 85 3.16 11.67 23.17
CA THR A 85 3.70 10.66 24.07
C THR A 85 3.37 9.23 23.61
N ARG A 86 2.21 9.04 22.97
CA ARG A 86 1.79 7.73 22.45
C ARG A 86 2.70 7.27 21.32
N LEU A 87 2.93 8.11 20.31
CA LEU A 87 3.83 7.83 19.19
C LEU A 87 5.27 7.62 19.68
N ALA A 88 5.74 8.49 20.57
CA ALA A 88 7.08 8.35 21.16
C ALA A 88 7.24 7.04 21.93
N THR A 89 6.22 6.62 22.70
CA THR A 89 6.22 5.32 23.39
C THR A 89 6.29 4.16 22.41
N THR A 90 5.54 4.21 21.31
CA THR A 90 5.57 3.13 20.31
C THR A 90 6.89 3.08 19.54
N VAL A 91 7.50 4.23 19.22
CA VAL A 91 8.84 4.29 18.64
C VAL A 91 9.88 3.75 19.63
N PHE A 92 9.80 4.12 20.91
CA PHE A 92 10.65 3.58 21.96
C PHE A 92 10.53 2.05 22.04
N LEU A 93 9.30 1.51 22.05
CA LEU A 93 9.05 0.07 22.06
C LEU A 93 9.57 -0.63 20.79
N LEU A 94 9.47 -0.01 19.62
CA LEU A 94 10.08 -0.53 18.39
C LEU A 94 11.59 -0.71 18.58
N THR A 95 12.28 0.26 19.18
CA THR A 95 13.74 0.18 19.38
C THR A 95 14.18 -0.81 20.45
N ARG A 96 13.29 -1.20 21.37
CA ARG A 96 13.58 -2.12 22.48
C ARG A 96 13.11 -3.54 22.26
N LEU A 97 12.05 -3.74 21.47
CA LEU A 97 11.45 -5.04 21.19
C LEU A 97 11.87 -5.63 19.84
N ASP A 98 12.62 -4.87 19.03
CA ASP A 98 12.90 -5.18 17.62
C ASP A 98 11.64 -5.54 16.84
N LYS A 99 10.52 -4.89 17.16
CA LYS A 99 9.24 -5.16 16.49
C LYS A 99 8.96 -4.11 15.43
N PRO A 100 8.55 -4.52 14.21
CA PRO A 100 8.09 -3.59 13.18
C PRO A 100 6.94 -2.71 13.66
N LEU A 101 6.86 -1.48 13.17
CA LEU A 101 5.77 -0.54 13.47
C LEU A 101 4.89 -0.35 12.23
N LEU A 102 3.60 -0.65 12.36
CA LEU A 102 2.58 -0.37 11.35
C LEU A 102 1.81 0.90 11.72
N LEU A 103 1.95 1.92 10.86
CA LEU A 103 1.25 3.20 10.93
C LEU A 103 0.10 3.24 9.93
N GLU A 104 -1.13 3.14 10.43
CA GLU A 104 -2.35 3.35 9.64
C GLU A 104 -2.86 4.78 9.85
N GLY A 105 -3.50 5.38 8.85
CA GLY A 105 -4.09 6.72 9.02
C GLY A 105 -4.38 7.41 7.69
N PRO A 106 -4.92 8.63 7.70
CA PRO A 106 -5.10 9.42 6.48
C PRO A 106 -3.77 9.76 5.79
N ALA A 107 -3.83 10.15 4.52
CA ALA A 107 -2.65 10.63 3.80
C ALA A 107 -2.20 11.99 4.33
N GLY A 108 -0.88 12.24 4.38
CA GLY A 108 -0.32 13.55 4.72
C GLY A 108 -0.34 13.92 6.22
N VAL A 109 -0.56 12.95 7.11
CA VAL A 109 -0.42 13.12 8.59
C VAL A 109 1.00 12.91 9.12
N GLY A 110 1.97 12.62 8.24
CA GLY A 110 3.39 12.49 8.62
C GLY A 110 3.90 11.06 8.87
N LYS A 111 3.19 10.02 8.43
CA LYS A 111 3.60 8.60 8.56
C LYS A 111 4.96 8.32 7.92
N THR A 112 5.11 8.71 6.66
CA THR A 112 6.35 8.55 5.87
C THR A 112 7.49 9.41 6.43
N GLU A 113 7.16 10.58 6.98
CA GLU A 113 8.15 11.51 7.53
C GLU A 113 8.78 10.98 8.82
N LEU A 114 8.00 10.25 9.65
CA LEU A 114 8.51 9.63 10.86
C LEU A 114 9.70 8.69 10.57
N ALA A 115 9.65 7.89 9.51
CA ALA A 115 10.73 6.97 9.17
C ALA A 115 12.02 7.71 8.79
N LYS A 116 11.91 8.83 8.06
CA LYS A 116 13.07 9.66 7.70
C LYS A 116 13.69 10.28 8.95
N VAL A 117 12.84 10.80 9.82
CA VAL A 117 13.27 11.46 11.06
C VAL A 117 13.89 10.45 12.02
N LEU A 118 13.34 9.25 12.13
CA LEU A 118 13.93 8.16 12.92
C LEU A 118 15.31 7.77 12.40
N ALA A 119 15.48 7.69 11.08
CA ALA A 119 16.78 7.40 10.47
C ALA A 119 17.81 8.50 10.81
N LEU A 120 17.42 9.77 10.71
CA LEU A 120 18.27 10.91 11.06
C LEU A 120 18.60 10.95 12.56
N ALA A 121 17.59 10.83 13.43
CA ALA A 121 17.74 10.87 14.88
C ALA A 121 18.64 9.74 15.40
N THR A 122 18.63 8.58 14.74
CA THR A 122 19.43 7.43 15.16
C THR A 122 20.69 7.20 14.34
N GLY A 123 21.00 8.08 13.39
CA GLY A 123 22.17 7.95 12.50
C GLY A 123 22.15 6.71 11.60
N ARG A 124 20.97 6.13 11.36
CA ARG A 124 20.79 4.91 10.55
C ARG A 124 20.58 5.24 9.08
N ARG A 125 20.98 4.33 8.20
CA ARG A 125 20.70 4.45 6.77
C ARG A 125 19.22 4.20 6.48
N LEU A 126 18.57 5.11 5.77
CA LEU A 126 17.17 4.93 5.33
C LEU A 126 17.12 4.15 4.02
N LEU A 127 16.36 3.05 4.01
CA LEU A 127 15.98 2.30 2.82
C LEU A 127 14.46 2.38 2.66
N ARG A 128 13.98 2.70 1.45
CA ARG A 128 12.55 2.84 1.17
C ARG A 128 12.12 1.85 0.09
N LEU A 129 11.15 1.02 0.43
CA LEU A 129 10.34 0.26 -0.51
C LEU A 129 9.00 0.98 -0.68
N GLN A 130 8.69 1.42 -1.90
CA GLN A 130 7.37 1.91 -2.24
C GLN A 130 6.53 0.76 -2.78
N CYS A 131 5.39 0.50 -2.15
CA CYS A 131 4.41 -0.47 -2.64
C CYS A 131 3.44 0.19 -3.62
N TYR A 132 3.08 -0.55 -4.67
CA TYR A 132 2.09 -0.15 -5.66
C TYR A 132 1.44 -1.38 -6.29
N GLU A 133 0.26 -1.20 -6.86
CA GLU A 133 -0.51 -2.29 -7.45
C GLU A 133 0.19 -2.88 -8.68
N GLY A 134 0.27 -4.22 -8.75
CA GLY A 134 0.97 -4.92 -9.82
C GLY A 134 2.49 -4.91 -9.70
N GLN A 135 3.03 -4.59 -8.52
CA GLN A 135 4.44 -4.80 -8.21
C GLN A 135 4.75 -6.29 -8.12
N ASP A 136 5.63 -6.77 -9.00
CA ASP A 136 6.15 -8.13 -8.96
C ASP A 136 7.06 -8.34 -7.74
N GLU A 137 6.93 -9.49 -7.07
CA GLU A 137 7.74 -9.93 -5.92
C GLU A 137 9.24 -9.76 -6.18
N THR A 138 9.69 -10.14 -7.38
CA THR A 138 11.08 -10.00 -7.80
C THR A 138 11.53 -8.55 -7.74
N LYS A 139 10.73 -7.59 -8.22
CA LYS A 139 11.08 -6.17 -8.19
C LYS A 139 11.19 -5.59 -6.78
N ALA A 140 10.52 -6.19 -5.79
CA ALA A 140 10.61 -5.78 -4.39
C ALA A 140 11.84 -6.39 -3.68
N LEU A 141 12.21 -7.61 -4.05
CA LEU A 141 13.28 -8.39 -3.40
C LEU A 141 14.66 -8.25 -4.06
N TYR A 142 14.76 -8.56 -5.36
CA TYR A 142 16.02 -8.58 -6.10
C TYR A 142 15.77 -8.57 -7.60
N GLU A 143 16.69 -7.99 -8.37
CA GLU A 143 16.70 -8.17 -9.82
C GLU A 143 17.94 -8.94 -10.24
N TRP A 144 17.74 -9.90 -11.15
CA TRP A 144 18.86 -10.54 -11.82
C TRP A 144 19.48 -9.57 -12.82
N ASP A 145 20.76 -9.27 -12.64
CA ASP A 145 21.52 -8.47 -13.59
C ASP A 145 21.91 -9.35 -14.79
N TYR A 146 20.96 -9.52 -15.71
CA TYR A 146 21.14 -10.32 -16.92
C TYR A 146 22.28 -9.80 -17.80
N GLY A 147 22.57 -8.49 -17.76
CA GLY A 147 23.70 -7.89 -18.46
C GLY A 147 25.03 -8.41 -17.93
N LYS A 148 25.21 -8.41 -16.61
CA LYS A 148 26.37 -9.05 -15.96
C LYS A 148 26.40 -10.54 -16.22
N GLN A 149 25.27 -11.25 -16.14
CA GLN A 149 25.23 -12.68 -16.44
C GLN A 149 25.68 -12.98 -17.88
N LEU A 150 25.23 -12.20 -18.86
CA LEU A 150 25.60 -12.40 -20.26
C LEU A 150 27.08 -12.08 -20.50
N MET A 151 27.59 -10.96 -19.97
CA MET A 151 29.01 -10.62 -20.06
C MET A 151 29.87 -11.69 -19.38
N TYR A 152 29.45 -12.15 -18.21
CA TYR A 152 30.14 -13.19 -17.49
C TYR A 152 30.09 -14.53 -18.22
N THR A 153 28.97 -14.86 -18.88
CA THR A 153 28.85 -16.04 -19.75
C THR A 153 29.77 -15.93 -20.97
N GLN A 154 29.94 -14.75 -21.55
CA GLN A 154 30.88 -14.52 -22.66
C GLN A 154 32.33 -14.69 -22.21
N ILE A 155 32.71 -14.07 -21.09
CA ILE A 155 34.04 -14.22 -20.48
C ILE A 155 34.29 -15.68 -20.08
N LEU A 156 33.29 -16.36 -19.50
CA LEU A 156 33.33 -17.78 -19.18
C LEU A 156 33.50 -18.62 -20.43
N ARG A 157 32.77 -18.37 -21.51
CA ARG A 157 32.91 -19.13 -22.76
C ARG A 157 34.32 -19.00 -23.33
N GLU A 158 34.89 -17.81 -23.28
CA GLU A 158 36.27 -17.55 -23.70
C GLU A 158 37.30 -18.24 -22.79
N LYS A 159 37.10 -18.17 -21.47
CA LYS A 159 37.95 -18.83 -20.45
C LYS A 159 37.82 -20.35 -20.46
N ILE A 160 36.62 -20.90 -20.59
CA ILE A 160 36.36 -22.34 -20.71
C ILE A 160 37.00 -22.87 -21.99
N GLY A 161 36.93 -22.11 -23.09
CA GLY A 161 37.67 -22.42 -24.31
C GLY A 161 39.16 -22.64 -24.04
N GLN A 162 39.79 -21.77 -23.23
CA GLN A 162 41.19 -21.89 -22.83
C GLN A 162 41.46 -23.01 -21.80
N VAL A 163 40.53 -23.28 -20.87
CA VAL A 163 40.70 -24.28 -19.79
C VAL A 163 40.49 -25.71 -20.29
N VAL A 164 39.67 -25.86 -21.33
CA VAL A 164 39.26 -27.15 -21.91
C VAL A 164 40.08 -27.49 -23.16
N GLU A 165 40.90 -26.56 -23.66
CA GLU A 165 41.70 -26.74 -24.89
C GLU A 165 42.58 -28.00 -24.87
N ASP A 166 43.13 -28.35 -23.71
CA ASP A 166 43.99 -29.53 -23.50
C ASP A 166 43.26 -30.74 -22.87
N ALA A 167 41.92 -30.71 -22.78
CA ALA A 167 41.17 -31.82 -22.19
C ALA A 167 41.08 -33.02 -23.16
N PRO A 168 41.46 -34.24 -22.74
CA PRO A 168 41.50 -35.41 -23.62
C PRO A 168 40.10 -35.96 -23.97
N ASP A 169 39.09 -35.69 -23.14
CA ASP A 169 37.71 -36.13 -23.36
C ASP A 169 36.67 -35.19 -22.72
N LEU A 170 35.41 -35.36 -23.12
CA LEU A 170 34.28 -34.55 -22.68
C LEU A 170 34.02 -34.68 -21.18
N THR A 171 34.33 -35.83 -20.57
CA THR A 171 34.10 -36.09 -19.15
C THR A 171 35.07 -35.27 -18.29
N THR A 172 36.35 -35.26 -18.66
CA THR A 172 37.40 -34.46 -18.00
C THR A 172 37.16 -32.96 -18.17
N ALA A 173 36.63 -32.54 -19.33
CA ALA A 173 36.22 -31.17 -19.58
C ALA A 173 35.08 -30.72 -18.65
N VAL A 174 34.06 -31.56 -18.48
CA VAL A 174 32.91 -31.28 -17.62
C VAL A 174 33.31 -31.27 -16.14
N GLU A 175 34.20 -32.16 -15.69
CA GLU A 175 34.71 -32.14 -14.31
C GLU A 175 35.49 -30.84 -14.00
N ARG A 176 36.36 -30.38 -14.92
CA ARG A 176 37.09 -29.11 -14.76
C ARG A 176 36.18 -27.88 -14.74
N ILE A 177 35.07 -27.91 -15.48
CA ILE A 177 34.05 -26.86 -15.44
C ILE A 177 33.25 -26.95 -14.12
N GLY A 178 32.94 -28.18 -13.67
CA GLY A 178 32.25 -28.48 -12.41
C GLY A 178 32.98 -27.95 -11.17
N GLU A 179 34.31 -28.01 -11.16
CA GLU A 179 35.13 -27.40 -10.09
C GLU A 179 34.94 -25.87 -9.98
N ASN A 180 34.40 -25.23 -11.02
CA ASN A 180 34.08 -23.80 -11.06
C ASN A 180 32.56 -23.52 -11.03
N GLU A 181 31.71 -24.49 -10.67
CA GLU A 181 30.24 -24.36 -10.67
C GLU A 181 29.70 -23.20 -9.80
N SER A 182 30.42 -22.84 -8.73
CA SER A 182 30.07 -21.72 -7.84
C SER A 182 30.01 -20.36 -8.54
N VAL A 183 30.46 -20.30 -9.79
CA VAL A 183 30.51 -19.10 -10.60
C VAL A 183 29.20 -18.86 -11.38
N PHE A 184 28.40 -19.90 -11.65
CA PHE A 184 27.21 -19.79 -12.51
C PHE A 184 25.97 -19.21 -11.80
N PHE A 185 25.84 -19.42 -10.47
CA PHE A 185 24.77 -18.86 -9.64
C PHE A 185 25.33 -18.13 -8.42
N SER A 186 26.31 -17.27 -8.64
CA SER A 186 26.89 -16.48 -7.55
C SER A 186 26.01 -15.25 -7.23
N GLU A 187 25.97 -14.87 -5.96
CA GLU A 187 25.35 -13.63 -5.47
C GLU A 187 25.78 -12.36 -6.23
N ARG A 188 26.86 -12.43 -7.03
CA ARG A 188 27.42 -11.32 -7.80
C ARG A 188 26.49 -10.80 -8.90
N PHE A 189 25.53 -11.62 -9.34
CA PHE A 189 24.54 -11.24 -10.36
C PHE A 189 23.23 -10.75 -9.77
N LEU A 190 23.10 -10.79 -8.45
CA LEU A 190 21.90 -10.37 -7.76
C LEU A 190 22.03 -8.88 -7.43
N ALA A 191 21.20 -8.04 -8.05
CA ALA A 191 21.08 -6.65 -7.65
C ALA A 191 20.10 -6.58 -6.46
N PRO A 192 20.57 -6.30 -5.23
CA PRO A 192 19.69 -6.24 -4.07
C PRO A 192 18.73 -5.06 -4.20
N ARG A 193 17.45 -5.29 -3.93
CA ARG A 193 16.42 -4.25 -3.78
C ARG A 193 16.27 -3.89 -2.30
N PRO A 194 15.48 -2.85 -1.94
CA PRO A 194 15.48 -2.31 -0.57
C PRO A 194 15.27 -3.35 0.55
N LEU A 195 14.46 -4.40 0.31
CA LEU A 195 14.27 -5.48 1.29
C LEU A 195 15.55 -6.30 1.49
N LEU A 196 16.11 -6.84 0.39
CA LEU A 196 17.33 -7.64 0.48
C LEU A 196 18.54 -6.81 0.93
N GLU A 197 18.60 -5.55 0.51
CA GLU A 197 19.63 -4.61 0.95
C GLU A 197 19.54 -4.36 2.46
N ALA A 198 18.33 -4.22 3.02
CA ALA A 198 18.15 -4.04 4.45
C ALA A 198 18.63 -5.24 5.27
N ILE A 199 18.33 -6.46 4.80
CA ILE A 199 18.75 -7.70 5.46
C ILE A 199 20.26 -7.92 5.35
N ARG A 200 20.87 -7.62 4.19
CA ARG A 200 22.30 -7.84 3.96
C ARG A 200 23.21 -6.73 4.51
N SER A 201 22.64 -5.59 4.90
CA SER A 201 23.40 -4.42 5.34
C SER A 201 24.29 -4.74 6.54
N GLU A 202 25.55 -4.31 6.48
CA GLU A 202 26.48 -4.37 7.62
C GLU A 202 26.32 -3.19 8.57
N GLN A 203 25.59 -2.15 8.14
CA GLN A 203 25.29 -0.96 8.92
C GLN A 203 23.83 -0.98 9.38
N PRO A 204 23.49 -0.36 10.53
CA PRO A 204 22.12 -0.38 11.02
C PRO A 204 21.23 0.47 10.10
N VAL A 205 20.06 -0.07 9.73
CA VAL A 205 19.16 0.56 8.76
C VAL A 205 17.76 0.79 9.34
N VAL A 206 17.10 1.82 8.83
CA VAL A 206 15.65 2.00 8.94
C VAL A 206 15.05 1.61 7.60
N LEU A 207 14.18 0.59 7.60
CA LEU A 207 13.46 0.13 6.42
C LEU A 207 12.03 0.70 6.46
N LEU A 208 11.73 1.59 5.52
CA LEU A 208 10.39 2.11 5.28
C LEU A 208 9.71 1.30 4.17
N ILE A 209 8.59 0.65 4.49
CA ILE A 209 7.67 0.03 3.53
C ILE A 209 6.46 0.95 3.43
N ASP A 210 6.39 1.73 2.35
CA ASP A 210 5.42 2.80 2.18
C ASP A 210 4.22 2.32 1.35
N GLU A 211 3.00 2.67 1.78
CA GLU A 211 1.72 2.28 1.16
C GLU A 211 1.54 0.75 1.01
N VAL A 212 1.82 0.00 2.08
CA VAL A 212 1.73 -1.48 2.08
C VAL A 212 0.33 -2.00 1.75
N ASP A 213 -0.72 -1.18 1.91
CA ASP A 213 -2.09 -1.49 1.48
C ASP A 213 -2.27 -1.61 -0.04
N ARG A 214 -1.28 -1.18 -0.82
CA ARG A 214 -1.23 -1.35 -2.28
C ARG A 214 -0.43 -2.57 -2.73
N ALA A 215 0.21 -3.28 -1.80
CA ALA A 215 0.94 -4.50 -2.10
C ALA A 215 -0.01 -5.64 -2.50
N ASP A 216 0.46 -6.54 -3.34
CA ASP A 216 -0.24 -7.76 -3.68
C ASP A 216 -0.02 -8.87 -2.64
N GLU A 217 -0.71 -9.99 -2.79
CA GLU A 217 -0.64 -11.10 -1.83
C GLU A 217 0.75 -11.77 -1.81
N ALA A 218 1.44 -11.81 -2.96
CA ALA A 218 2.78 -12.37 -3.05
C ALA A 218 3.79 -11.57 -2.24
N LEU A 219 3.79 -10.23 -2.40
CA LEU A 219 4.65 -9.36 -1.61
C LEU A 219 4.29 -9.42 -0.12
N GLU A 220 3.00 -9.49 0.25
CA GLU A 220 2.61 -9.67 1.64
C GLU A 220 3.19 -10.95 2.26
N ALA A 221 3.21 -12.07 1.52
CA ALA A 221 3.80 -13.33 2.00
C ALA A 221 5.30 -13.20 2.30
N VAL A 222 6.04 -12.52 1.43
CA VAL A 222 7.45 -12.21 1.63
C VAL A 222 7.67 -11.30 2.83
N LEU A 223 6.82 -10.28 2.99
CA LEU A 223 6.87 -9.40 4.15
C LEU A 223 6.62 -10.17 5.45
N LEU A 224 5.75 -11.18 5.46
CA LEU A 224 5.55 -12.01 6.65
C LEU A 224 6.84 -12.74 7.06
N GLU A 225 7.55 -13.35 6.11
CA GLU A 225 8.86 -13.97 6.37
C GLU A 225 9.85 -12.94 6.91
N THR A 226 10.00 -11.83 6.19
CA THR A 226 10.97 -10.76 6.49
C THR A 226 10.73 -10.13 7.87
N LEU A 227 9.47 -9.89 8.25
CA LEU A 227 9.12 -9.20 9.50
C LEU A 227 9.07 -10.14 10.71
N GLY A 228 8.93 -11.46 10.49
CA GLY A 228 8.91 -12.43 11.58
C GLY A 228 10.29 -12.91 11.98
N GLU A 229 11.08 -13.29 10.98
CA GLU A 229 12.37 -13.96 11.19
C GLU A 229 13.56 -13.11 10.76
N PHE A 230 13.33 -11.90 10.20
CA PHE A 230 14.39 -11.04 9.66
C PHE A 230 15.29 -11.78 8.64
N GLN A 231 14.65 -12.55 7.76
CA GLN A 231 15.32 -13.28 6.70
C GLN A 231 14.52 -13.18 5.39
N ILE A 232 15.21 -13.43 4.28
CA ILE A 232 14.61 -13.51 2.93
C ILE A 232 15.12 -14.77 2.26
N SER A 233 14.21 -15.61 1.77
CA SER A 233 14.54 -16.81 1.01
C SER A 233 14.52 -16.54 -0.50
N VAL A 234 15.65 -16.77 -1.17
CA VAL A 234 15.77 -16.69 -2.63
C VAL A 234 15.89 -18.12 -3.17
N PRO A 235 14.92 -18.63 -3.95
CA PRO A 235 14.88 -20.03 -4.38
C PRO A 235 16.18 -20.54 -5.02
N GLU A 236 16.88 -19.71 -5.78
CA GLU A 236 18.08 -20.07 -6.55
C GLU A 236 19.38 -19.96 -5.76
N ILE A 237 19.41 -19.19 -4.66
CA ILE A 237 20.65 -18.85 -3.93
C ILE A 237 20.61 -19.35 -2.49
N GLY A 238 19.42 -19.48 -1.90
CA GLY A 238 19.20 -19.85 -0.51
C GLY A 238 18.69 -18.67 0.33
N THR A 239 18.73 -18.85 1.64
CA THR A 239 18.16 -17.91 2.61
C THR A 239 19.20 -16.95 3.16
N PHE A 240 18.90 -15.65 3.10
CA PHE A 240 19.68 -14.58 3.70
C PHE A 240 19.09 -14.20 5.05
N VAL A 241 19.89 -14.29 6.12
CA VAL A 241 19.51 -13.85 7.47
C VAL A 241 20.11 -12.48 7.75
N ALA A 242 19.35 -11.62 8.44
CA ALA A 242 19.79 -10.26 8.73
C ALA A 242 21.06 -10.26 9.59
N LYS A 243 22.09 -9.55 9.12
CA LYS A 243 23.30 -9.31 9.92
C LYS A 243 23.01 -8.37 11.09
N GLN A 244 22.18 -7.37 10.84
CA GLN A 244 21.70 -6.43 11.83
C GLN A 244 20.20 -6.24 11.63
N ARG A 245 19.44 -6.25 12.74
CA ARG A 245 17.99 -6.12 12.66
C ARG A 245 17.61 -4.70 12.22
N PRO A 246 16.92 -4.53 11.08
CA PRO A 246 16.45 -3.23 10.64
C PRO A 246 15.31 -2.73 11.51
N TYR A 247 15.24 -1.42 11.71
CA TYR A 247 14.04 -0.78 12.24
C TYR A 247 13.03 -0.66 11.12
N VAL A 248 11.95 -1.44 11.19
CA VAL A 248 10.97 -1.52 10.10
C VAL A 248 9.74 -0.67 10.42
N LEU A 249 9.41 0.26 9.51
CA LEU A 249 8.20 1.06 9.55
C LEU A 249 7.36 0.76 8.31
N LEU A 250 6.12 0.36 8.54
CA LEU A 250 5.12 0.14 7.50
C LEU A 250 4.11 1.29 7.56
N THR A 251 3.77 1.88 6.42
CA THR A 251 2.70 2.87 6.33
C THR A 251 1.55 2.33 5.49
N SER A 252 0.33 2.66 5.90
CA SER A 252 -0.88 2.33 5.16
C SER A 252 -1.85 3.50 5.19
N ASN A 253 -2.51 3.76 4.06
CA ASN A 253 -3.60 4.73 3.97
C ASN A 253 -4.96 4.09 4.29
N ASN A 254 -4.95 2.83 4.71
CA ASN A 254 -6.13 2.02 5.00
C ASN A 254 -7.10 1.96 3.81
N THR A 255 -6.58 1.97 2.57
CA THR A 255 -7.43 1.82 1.37
C THR A 255 -7.89 0.38 1.17
N ARG A 256 -7.13 -0.57 1.70
CA ARG A 256 -7.42 -2.01 1.74
C ARG A 256 -7.06 -2.54 3.13
N ASP A 257 -7.85 -3.50 3.61
CA ASP A 257 -7.51 -4.25 4.80
C ASP A 257 -6.28 -5.13 4.57
N LEU A 258 -5.24 -4.92 5.39
CA LEU A 258 -4.05 -5.76 5.42
C LEU A 258 -4.34 -7.11 6.07
N ALA A 259 -3.61 -8.15 5.65
CA ALA A 259 -3.72 -9.46 6.25
C ALA A 259 -3.52 -9.42 7.77
N ALA A 260 -4.38 -10.14 8.52
CA ALA A 260 -4.30 -10.21 9.97
C ALA A 260 -2.94 -10.74 10.47
N ALA A 261 -2.28 -11.59 9.69
CA ALA A 261 -0.94 -12.10 9.98
C ALA A 261 0.10 -10.97 10.03
N LEU A 262 0.00 -9.97 9.15
CA LEU A 262 0.92 -8.84 9.09
C LEU A 262 0.71 -7.92 10.31
N LYS A 263 -0.55 -7.59 10.60
CA LYS A 263 -0.92 -6.77 11.77
C LYS A 263 -0.43 -7.40 13.10
N ARG A 264 -0.48 -8.73 13.23
CA ARG A 264 -0.04 -9.45 14.44
C ARG A 264 1.48 -9.45 14.65
N ARG A 265 2.27 -9.28 13.59
CA ARG A 265 3.75 -9.22 13.67
C ARG A 265 4.26 -7.80 13.96
N CYS A 266 3.40 -6.80 13.91
CA CYS A 266 3.76 -5.39 14.08
C CYS A 266 3.19 -4.80 15.38
N LEU A 267 3.86 -3.78 15.92
CA LEU A 267 3.23 -2.79 16.79
C LEU A 267 2.30 -1.95 15.91
N HIS A 268 1.02 -1.92 16.23
CA HIS A 268 0.02 -1.19 15.44
C HIS A 268 -0.31 0.15 16.09
N MET A 269 -0.32 1.19 15.27
CA MET A 269 -0.75 2.53 15.66
C MET A 269 -1.56 3.16 14.54
N PHE A 270 -2.67 3.79 14.93
CA PHE A 270 -3.42 4.69 14.07
C PHE A 270 -2.97 6.13 14.33
N LEU A 271 -2.52 6.82 13.29
CA LEU A 271 -2.11 8.21 13.30
C LEU A 271 -3.18 9.05 12.61
N ASP A 272 -3.89 9.85 13.40
CA ASP A 272 -4.95 10.74 12.92
C ASP A 272 -4.46 12.19 12.84
N TYR A 273 -5.33 13.11 12.40
CA TYR A 273 -5.07 14.54 12.48
C TYR A 273 -4.87 14.99 13.93
N PRO A 274 -3.82 15.77 14.22
CA PRO A 274 -3.53 16.23 15.57
C PRO A 274 -4.57 17.24 16.09
N ALA A 275 -4.52 17.50 17.40
CA ALA A 275 -5.24 18.61 18.02
C ALA A 275 -4.75 19.97 17.47
N ALA A 276 -5.56 21.03 17.62
CA ALA A 276 -5.28 22.35 17.05
C ALA A 276 -3.94 22.91 17.53
N GLU A 277 -3.69 22.81 18.84
CA GLU A 277 -2.44 23.25 19.48
C GLU A 277 -1.23 22.57 18.84
N ARG A 278 -1.31 21.25 18.64
CA ARG A 278 -0.24 20.46 18.04
C ARG A 278 -0.06 20.74 16.55
N GLU A 279 -1.15 20.94 15.80
CA GLU A 279 -1.06 21.33 14.39
C GLU A 279 -0.38 22.70 14.24
N LEU A 280 -0.72 23.65 15.12
CA LEU A 280 -0.09 24.96 15.18
C LEU A 280 1.41 24.86 15.50
N GLU A 281 1.80 24.03 16.47
CA GLU A 281 3.21 23.73 16.73
C GLU A 281 3.94 23.20 15.48
N ILE A 282 3.30 22.32 14.72
CA ILE A 282 3.87 21.77 13.47
C ILE A 282 4.07 22.88 12.44
N VAL A 283 3.06 23.73 12.22
CA VAL A 283 3.15 24.86 11.28
C VAL A 283 4.28 25.81 11.68
N ARG A 284 4.39 26.15 12.98
CA ARG A 284 5.47 26.99 13.53
C ARG A 284 6.85 26.39 13.31
N SER A 285 6.99 25.08 13.58
CA SER A 285 8.25 24.34 13.39
C SER A 285 8.75 24.38 11.94
N LYS A 286 7.84 24.38 10.95
CA LYS A 286 8.19 24.40 9.52
C LYS A 286 8.59 25.77 8.97
N LYS A 287 8.64 26.82 9.81
CA LYS A 287 9.11 28.18 9.45
C LYS A 287 8.49 28.67 8.14
N THR A 288 7.17 28.66 8.07
CA THR A 288 6.41 29.00 6.85
C THR A 288 6.51 30.46 6.44
N GLY A 289 6.94 31.34 7.37
CA GLY A 289 7.00 32.79 7.16
C GLY A 289 5.71 33.54 7.52
N LEU A 290 4.67 32.81 7.94
CA LEU A 290 3.40 33.38 8.39
C LEU A 290 3.52 33.84 9.86
N SER A 291 2.79 34.89 10.24
CA SER A 291 2.74 35.34 11.65
C SER A 291 2.03 34.31 12.54
N ASP A 292 2.37 34.29 13.83
CA ASP A 292 1.80 33.32 14.78
C ASP A 292 0.27 33.44 14.91
N ALA A 293 -0.26 34.66 14.84
CA ALA A 293 -1.71 34.91 14.91
C ALA A 293 -2.43 34.35 13.66
N LEU A 294 -1.91 34.62 12.46
CA LEU A 294 -2.48 34.11 11.22
C LEU A 294 -2.35 32.59 11.11
N ALA A 295 -1.28 32.01 11.65
CA ALA A 295 -1.12 30.56 11.71
C ALA A 295 -2.18 29.89 12.59
N GLU A 296 -2.52 30.50 13.73
CA GLU A 296 -3.57 30.02 14.63
C GLU A 296 -4.96 30.09 13.97
N GLU A 297 -5.29 31.23 13.34
CA GLU A 297 -6.53 31.40 12.59
C GLU A 297 -6.63 30.39 11.42
N LEU A 298 -5.56 30.20 10.65
CA LEU A 298 -5.51 29.25 9.55
C LEU A 298 -5.77 27.81 10.01
N VAL A 299 -5.18 27.39 11.14
CA VAL A 299 -5.43 26.07 11.73
C VAL A 299 -6.91 25.94 12.13
N GLY A 300 -7.51 26.99 12.68
CA GLY A 300 -8.95 27.05 12.96
C GLY A 300 -9.80 26.82 11.69
N VAL A 301 -9.51 27.55 10.62
CA VAL A 301 -10.21 27.42 9.33
C VAL A 301 -10.06 26.01 8.74
N VAL A 302 -8.84 25.47 8.72
CA VAL A 302 -8.57 24.11 8.20
C VAL A 302 -9.35 23.06 8.99
N ARG A 303 -9.41 23.16 10.31
CA ARG A 303 -10.18 22.23 11.14
C ARG A 303 -11.67 22.30 10.79
N GLY A 304 -12.21 23.50 10.64
CA GLY A 304 -13.59 23.68 10.17
C GLY A 304 -13.81 23.06 8.78
N LEU A 305 -12.84 23.15 7.86
CA LEU A 305 -12.91 22.47 6.56
C LEU A 305 -12.86 20.94 6.68
N ARG A 306 -12.17 20.37 7.68
CA ARG A 306 -12.16 18.92 7.93
C ARG A 306 -13.46 18.39 8.53
N GLU A 307 -14.24 19.25 9.19
CA GLU A 307 -15.58 18.90 9.70
C GLU A 307 -16.62 18.84 8.58
N LEU A 308 -16.33 19.44 7.41
CA LEU A 308 -17.17 19.29 6.23
C LEU A 308 -17.05 17.87 5.65
N GLU A 309 -18.17 17.34 5.14
CA GLU A 309 -18.21 16.08 4.40
C GLU A 309 -17.59 16.24 2.99
N LEU A 310 -16.29 16.48 2.95
CA LEU A 310 -15.49 16.55 1.73
C LEU A 310 -15.08 15.13 1.31
N ARG A 311 -14.87 14.94 0.01
CA ARG A 311 -14.33 13.67 -0.49
C ARG A 311 -12.93 13.41 0.06
N LYS A 312 -12.10 14.45 0.17
CA LYS A 312 -10.78 14.39 0.78
C LYS A 312 -10.59 15.61 1.67
N ALA A 313 -10.53 15.37 2.96
CA ALA A 313 -10.23 16.41 3.94
C ALA A 313 -8.79 16.93 3.77
N PRO A 314 -8.54 18.23 4.03
CA PRO A 314 -7.20 18.79 3.98
C PRO A 314 -6.22 18.09 4.93
N SER A 315 -5.06 17.71 4.43
CA SER A 315 -3.97 17.11 5.19
C SER A 315 -3.10 18.16 5.89
N ILE A 316 -2.24 17.72 6.82
CA ILE A 316 -1.29 18.62 7.52
C ILE A 316 -0.29 19.19 6.52
N SER A 317 0.12 18.41 5.51
CA SER A 317 1.03 18.88 4.45
C SER A 317 0.38 20.00 3.64
N GLU A 318 -0.90 19.86 3.30
CA GLU A 318 -1.69 20.89 2.63
C GLU A 318 -1.85 22.14 3.52
N THR A 319 -2.04 22.00 4.84
CA THR A 319 -2.02 23.14 5.79
C THR A 319 -0.70 23.92 5.75
N ILE A 320 0.44 23.21 5.77
CA ILE A 320 1.77 23.83 5.71
C ILE A 320 1.97 24.57 4.38
N ASP A 321 1.54 23.96 3.28
CA ASP A 321 1.64 24.57 1.95
C ASP A 321 0.71 25.79 1.81
N TRP A 322 -0.47 25.77 2.43
CA TRP A 322 -1.35 26.94 2.48
C TRP A 322 -0.73 28.07 3.29
N ALA A 323 -0.16 27.77 4.46
CA ALA A 323 0.54 28.75 5.29
C ALA A 323 1.72 29.40 4.53
N ARG A 324 2.50 28.62 3.78
CA ARG A 324 3.57 29.13 2.91
C ARG A 324 3.01 30.00 1.78
N THR A 325 1.90 29.58 1.17
CA THR A 325 1.26 30.35 0.09
C THR A 325 0.81 31.72 0.60
N LEU A 326 0.17 31.79 1.77
CA LEU A 326 -0.25 33.05 2.38
C LEU A 326 0.94 33.94 2.75
N ALA A 327 2.03 33.36 3.24
CA ALA A 327 3.27 34.09 3.50
C ALA A 327 3.91 34.65 2.22
N VAL A 328 3.90 33.88 1.12
CA VAL A 328 4.40 34.33 -0.19
C VAL A 328 3.55 35.45 -0.78
N LEU A 329 2.23 35.43 -0.56
CA LEU A 329 1.31 36.48 -0.97
C LEU A 329 1.41 37.75 -0.09
N GLY A 330 2.18 37.71 1.00
CA GLY A 330 2.35 38.85 1.91
C GLY A 330 1.06 39.22 2.65
N VAL A 331 0.22 38.23 2.95
CA VAL A 331 -1.07 38.46 3.61
C VAL A 331 -0.84 38.81 5.08
N GLU A 332 -1.39 39.94 5.51
CA GLU A 332 -1.34 40.41 6.90
C GLU A 332 -2.60 40.07 7.71
N GLU A 333 -3.72 39.76 7.05
CA GLU A 333 -5.01 39.44 7.65
C GLU A 333 -5.76 38.40 6.82
N LEU A 334 -6.38 37.40 7.46
CA LEU A 334 -7.21 36.41 6.77
C LEU A 334 -8.62 36.96 6.54
N ASN A 335 -9.00 37.11 5.28
CA ASN A 335 -10.37 37.44 4.90
C ASN A 335 -10.95 36.39 3.95
N SER A 336 -12.28 36.36 3.85
CA SER A 336 -13.00 35.38 3.03
C SER A 336 -12.57 35.39 1.55
N GLN A 337 -12.21 36.55 1.01
CA GLN A 337 -11.78 36.69 -0.38
C GLN A 337 -10.43 36.00 -0.62
N ILE A 338 -9.42 36.29 0.22
CA ILE A 338 -8.08 35.69 0.13
C ILE A 338 -8.16 34.18 0.32
N LEU A 339 -8.96 33.70 1.28
CA LEU A 339 -9.13 32.27 1.50
C LEU A 339 -9.83 31.61 0.31
N SER A 340 -10.84 32.26 -0.28
CA SER A 340 -11.53 31.77 -1.47
C SER A 340 -10.59 31.67 -2.68
N ASP A 341 -9.75 32.68 -2.88
CA ASP A 341 -8.78 32.72 -3.98
C ASP A 341 -7.67 31.67 -3.83
N THR A 342 -7.41 31.22 -2.59
CA THR A 342 -6.32 30.28 -2.27
C THR A 342 -6.79 28.89 -1.82
N VAL A 343 -8.10 28.65 -1.69
CA VAL A 343 -8.66 27.37 -1.19
C VAL A 343 -8.25 26.16 -2.04
N SER A 344 -7.98 26.36 -3.33
CA SER A 344 -7.53 25.32 -4.26
C SER A 344 -6.15 24.74 -3.88
N VAL A 345 -5.40 25.40 -3.00
CA VAL A 345 -4.16 24.85 -2.42
C VAL A 345 -4.45 23.64 -1.56
N VAL A 346 -5.55 23.66 -0.79
CA VAL A 346 -5.90 22.62 0.18
C VAL A 346 -7.05 21.71 -0.26
N VAL A 347 -7.97 22.19 -1.08
CA VAL A 347 -9.10 21.41 -1.60
C VAL A 347 -8.95 21.20 -3.10
N LYS A 348 -8.94 19.93 -3.55
CA LYS A 348 -8.59 19.56 -4.93
C LYS A 348 -9.77 19.17 -5.82
N TYR A 349 -10.93 18.86 -5.26
CA TYR A 349 -12.10 18.40 -6.01
C TYR A 349 -13.09 19.55 -6.21
N ASP A 350 -13.55 19.80 -7.44
CA ASP A 350 -14.44 20.94 -7.74
C ASP A 350 -15.69 20.99 -6.85
N LYS A 351 -16.33 19.84 -6.62
CA LYS A 351 -17.51 19.75 -5.74
C LYS A 351 -17.18 20.10 -4.29
N ASP A 352 -15.99 19.74 -3.83
CA ASP A 352 -15.52 20.07 -2.48
C ASP A 352 -15.11 21.53 -2.39
N VAL A 353 -14.55 22.11 -3.46
CA VAL A 353 -14.25 23.54 -3.56
C VAL A 353 -15.53 24.34 -3.43
N THR A 354 -16.61 23.99 -4.15
CA THR A 354 -17.90 24.68 -4.01
C THR A 354 -18.44 24.61 -2.57
N LYS A 355 -18.36 23.45 -1.93
CA LYS A 355 -18.76 23.28 -0.52
C LYS A 355 -17.90 24.13 0.43
N ALA A 356 -16.58 24.12 0.23
CA ALA A 356 -15.65 24.89 1.03
C ALA A 356 -15.91 26.39 0.89
N LEU A 357 -16.04 26.91 -0.34
CA LEU A 357 -16.35 28.32 -0.63
C LEU A 357 -17.65 28.78 0.06
N GLY A 358 -18.68 27.94 0.10
CA GLY A 358 -19.91 28.25 0.82
C GLY A 358 -19.77 28.27 2.35
N ALA A 359 -18.78 27.58 2.91
CA ALA A 359 -18.53 27.50 4.35
C ALA A 359 -17.51 28.54 4.85
N LEU A 360 -16.55 28.95 4.00
CA LEU A 360 -15.46 29.86 4.37
C LEU A 360 -15.90 31.16 5.07
N PRO A 361 -16.98 31.86 4.66
CA PRO A 361 -17.43 33.07 5.35
C PRO A 361 -17.72 32.84 6.84
N ARG A 362 -18.37 31.72 7.17
CA ARG A 362 -18.71 31.34 8.55
C ARG A 362 -17.51 30.84 9.35
N LEU A 363 -16.51 30.29 8.67
CA LEU A 363 -15.28 29.80 9.30
C LEU A 363 -14.34 30.93 9.70
N VAL A 364 -14.41 32.08 9.02
CA VAL A 364 -13.64 33.29 9.36
C VAL A 364 -14.41 34.15 10.36
N ASP A 365 -15.69 34.36 10.15
CA ASP A 365 -16.56 35.10 11.07
C ASP A 365 -17.84 34.28 11.36
N PRO A 366 -18.01 33.75 12.58
CA PRO A 366 -19.20 33.00 12.97
C PRO A 366 -20.51 33.77 12.82
N ASN A 367 -20.46 35.11 12.77
CA ASN A 367 -21.61 35.99 12.61
C ASN A 367 -21.81 36.46 11.16
N ALA A 368 -21.01 35.99 10.20
CA ALA A 368 -21.17 36.35 8.81
C ALA A 368 -22.54 35.87 8.28
N GLU A 369 -23.44 36.81 8.01
CA GLU A 369 -24.64 36.56 7.22
C GLU A 369 -24.23 36.32 5.78
N ILE A 370 -24.33 35.07 5.33
CA ILE A 370 -24.18 34.73 3.91
C ILE A 370 -25.44 35.27 3.22
N SER A 371 -25.30 36.32 2.41
CA SER A 371 -26.36 36.64 1.45
C SER A 371 -26.42 35.48 0.45
N ASP A 372 -27.61 34.90 0.27
CA ASP A 372 -27.89 33.91 -0.78
C ASP A 372 -27.83 34.54 -2.19
N GLU A 373 -26.82 35.35 -2.48
CA GLU A 373 -26.56 35.89 -3.81
C GLU A 373 -25.68 34.93 -4.61
N HIS A 374 -26.19 33.71 -4.81
CA HIS A 374 -25.87 32.99 -6.04
C HIS A 374 -26.69 33.60 -7.18
N GLY A 375 -25.98 34.30 -8.06
CA GLY A 375 -26.52 35.03 -9.19
C GLY A 375 -27.44 34.20 -10.07
N HIS A 376 -28.72 34.52 -10.01
CA HIS A 376 -29.60 34.41 -11.17
C HIS A 376 -29.40 35.65 -12.03
N GLY A 377 -28.51 35.54 -13.02
CA GLY A 377 -28.40 36.52 -14.09
C GLY A 377 -29.74 36.67 -14.82
N HIS A 378 -30.37 37.82 -14.63
CA HIS A 378 -31.57 38.22 -15.35
C HIS A 378 -31.30 38.35 -16.85
N GLY A 379 -32.23 37.83 -17.64
CA GLY A 379 -32.38 38.22 -19.02
C GLY A 379 -33.69 37.67 -19.55
N HIS A 380 -34.80 38.31 -19.24
CA HIS A 380 -35.94 38.52 -20.15
C HIS A 380 -36.96 39.41 -19.42
N GLY A 381 -36.97 40.69 -19.79
CA GLY A 381 -38.08 41.57 -19.47
C GLY A 381 -39.31 41.14 -20.25
N HIS A 382 -40.47 41.08 -19.61
CA HIS A 382 -41.74 41.37 -20.23
C HIS A 382 -42.68 41.92 -19.16
N GLY A 383 -43.38 42.98 -19.55
CA GLY A 383 -44.18 43.83 -18.68
C GLY A 383 -45.33 43.12 -17.98
N HIS A 384 -45.70 43.72 -16.86
CA HIS A 384 -46.94 43.48 -16.17
C HIS A 384 -48.14 43.82 -17.07
N GLU A 385 -49.08 42.87 -17.20
CA GLU A 385 -50.51 43.17 -17.16
C GLU A 385 -51.18 42.22 -16.15
N PRO A 386 -52.16 42.68 -15.37
CA PRO A 386 -52.80 41.90 -14.32
C PRO A 386 -54.07 41.23 -14.83
N ASP A 387 -54.30 39.95 -14.53
CA ASP A 387 -55.65 39.46 -14.20
C ASP A 387 -55.72 37.98 -13.84
N GLY A 388 -56.63 37.69 -12.90
CA GLY A 388 -57.49 36.51 -12.97
C GLY A 388 -57.00 35.22 -12.31
N ASP A 389 -57.56 34.93 -11.14
CA ASP A 389 -57.72 33.57 -10.61
C ASP A 389 -58.33 32.65 -11.67
N VAL A 390 -57.59 31.64 -12.12
CA VAL A 390 -58.15 30.53 -12.90
C VAL A 390 -57.49 29.18 -12.58
N ASP A 391 -58.37 28.25 -12.26
CA ASP A 391 -58.21 26.84 -11.88
C ASP A 391 -57.13 26.08 -12.68
N GLY A 392 -56.19 25.46 -11.95
CA GLY A 392 -55.06 24.67 -12.46
C GLY A 392 -55.41 23.41 -13.26
N ARG A 393 -56.70 23.10 -13.46
CA ARG A 393 -57.14 22.03 -14.38
C ARG A 393 -57.05 22.39 -15.86
N ALA A 394 -57.23 23.65 -16.26
CA ALA A 394 -57.19 24.03 -17.68
C ALA A 394 -55.76 24.06 -18.26
N LYS A 395 -54.74 24.35 -17.43
CA LYS A 395 -53.32 24.41 -17.85
C LYS A 395 -52.69 23.04 -18.17
N ARG A 396 -53.35 21.92 -17.84
CA ARG A 396 -52.84 20.57 -18.10
C ARG A 396 -53.33 19.99 -19.43
N ALA A 397 -54.37 20.53 -20.05
CA ALA A 397 -54.91 20.03 -21.31
C ALA A 397 -54.16 20.54 -22.57
N GLY A 398 -53.27 21.55 -22.43
CA GLY A 398 -52.48 22.08 -23.55
C GLY A 398 -51.07 21.49 -23.70
N LYS A 399 -50.64 20.59 -22.80
CA LYS A 399 -49.28 20.03 -22.81
C LYS A 399 -49.09 18.80 -23.70
N ASP A 400 -50.17 18.22 -24.21
CA ASP A 400 -50.13 17.12 -25.18
C ASP A 400 -50.53 17.64 -26.57
N THR A 401 -49.60 18.31 -27.24
CA THR A 401 -49.64 18.48 -28.70
C THR A 401 -48.32 18.04 -29.30
N ALA A 402 -48.41 17.09 -30.25
CA ALA A 402 -47.25 16.47 -30.88
C ALA A 402 -46.55 17.44 -31.85
N GLY A 403 -45.22 17.55 -31.77
CA GLY A 403 -44.41 18.28 -32.76
C GLY A 403 -43.32 19.23 -32.24
N ARG A 404 -42.90 19.18 -30.98
CA ARG A 404 -42.01 20.21 -30.38
C ARG A 404 -40.50 19.97 -30.44
N HIS A 405 -39.99 19.08 -31.30
CA HIS A 405 -38.54 18.96 -31.49
C HIS A 405 -38.15 19.05 -32.96
N GLY A 406 -37.84 20.28 -33.38
CA GLY A 406 -37.09 20.59 -34.60
C GLY A 406 -35.68 21.07 -34.25
N SER A 407 -34.71 20.38 -34.84
CA SER A 407 -33.28 20.69 -35.07
C SER A 407 -32.66 21.93 -34.42
N VAL A 408 -31.65 21.75 -33.54
CA VAL A 408 -30.29 22.34 -33.65
C VAL A 408 -29.36 21.60 -32.68
N TYR A 409 -28.51 20.68 -33.17
CA TYR A 409 -27.13 20.55 -32.67
C TYR A 409 -26.27 19.99 -33.80
N GLY A 410 -25.21 20.72 -34.13
CA GLY A 410 -24.34 20.47 -35.27
C GLY A 410 -23.33 19.35 -35.01
N GLY A 411 -23.14 18.52 -36.03
CA GLY A 411 -22.02 17.61 -36.18
C GLY A 411 -21.96 17.15 -37.64
N THR A 412 -20.82 17.34 -38.30
CA THR A 412 -20.54 16.93 -39.69
C THR A 412 -19.20 16.17 -39.67
N PRO A 413 -18.89 15.29 -40.64
CA PRO A 413 -19.60 14.09 -41.07
C PRO A 413 -18.69 12.83 -41.02
N GLY A 414 -19.27 11.63 -40.94
CA GLY A 414 -18.50 10.39 -41.06
C GLY A 414 -19.39 9.25 -41.52
N ALA A 415 -19.05 8.65 -42.66
CA ALA A 415 -19.83 7.68 -43.41
C ALA A 415 -20.07 6.35 -42.67
N ALA A 416 -21.26 5.76 -42.84
CA ALA A 416 -21.47 4.43 -43.44
C ALA A 416 -22.87 3.91 -43.11
N GLN A 417 -23.52 3.36 -44.13
CA GLN A 417 -24.83 2.71 -44.11
C GLN A 417 -24.84 1.50 -43.16
N GLN A 418 -25.94 1.31 -42.42
CA GLN A 418 -26.41 -0.02 -42.00
C GLN A 418 -27.91 0.02 -41.67
N THR A 419 -28.65 -0.91 -42.27
CA THR A 419 -30.10 -1.12 -42.28
C THR A 419 -30.65 -1.45 -40.87
N PRO A 420 -31.86 -1.01 -40.48
CA PRO A 420 -32.40 -1.33 -39.16
C PRO A 420 -33.00 -2.74 -39.08
N THR A 421 -32.61 -3.47 -38.04
CA THR A 421 -33.20 -4.76 -37.60
C THR A 421 -34.55 -4.52 -36.88
N PRO A 422 -35.60 -5.32 -37.09
CA PRO A 422 -36.89 -5.09 -36.44
C PRO A 422 -36.88 -5.45 -34.95
N VAL A 423 -37.50 -4.59 -34.14
CA VAL A 423 -37.70 -4.77 -32.69
C VAL A 423 -38.78 -5.82 -32.43
N ARG A 424 -38.45 -6.82 -31.61
CA ARG A 424 -39.34 -7.92 -31.20
C ARG A 424 -40.35 -7.42 -30.16
N ALA A 425 -41.64 -7.50 -30.47
CA ALA A 425 -42.73 -7.20 -29.55
C ALA A 425 -42.87 -8.31 -28.48
N VAL A 426 -42.95 -7.92 -27.21
CA VAL A 426 -43.25 -8.82 -26.07
C VAL A 426 -44.67 -8.53 -25.59
N THR A 427 -45.49 -9.58 -25.51
CA THR A 427 -46.89 -9.54 -25.08
C THR A 427 -47.04 -9.39 -23.55
N PRO A 428 -48.08 -8.70 -23.07
CA PRO A 428 -48.26 -8.41 -21.65
C PRO A 428 -48.93 -9.61 -20.96
N GLY A 429 -48.17 -10.37 -20.18
CA GLY A 429 -48.75 -11.53 -19.51
C GLY A 429 -47.77 -12.40 -18.74
N GLN A 430 -46.84 -11.82 -17.96
CA GLN A 430 -46.17 -12.53 -16.88
C GLN A 430 -45.78 -11.54 -15.78
N GLY A 431 -46.73 -11.28 -14.89
CA GLY A 431 -46.55 -10.42 -13.73
C GLY A 431 -47.54 -10.78 -12.65
N GLU A 432 -47.56 -12.05 -12.21
CA GLU A 432 -48.30 -12.46 -11.03
C GLU A 432 -47.67 -13.72 -10.40
N ARG A 433 -47.63 -13.72 -9.06
CA ARG A 433 -47.07 -14.73 -8.13
C ARG A 433 -45.57 -14.51 -7.88
N SER A 434 -45.10 -14.04 -6.73
CA SER A 434 -45.31 -14.67 -5.42
C SER A 434 -44.84 -13.74 -4.29
N PHE A 435 -45.75 -13.19 -3.49
CA PHE A 435 -45.44 -12.68 -2.14
C PHE A 435 -46.44 -13.28 -1.15
N GLY A 436 -46.03 -14.37 -0.50
CA GLY A 436 -46.78 -15.04 0.54
C GLY A 436 -46.55 -14.37 1.89
N ARG A 437 -47.63 -13.86 2.48
CA ARG A 437 -47.74 -13.39 3.87
C ARG A 437 -47.48 -14.55 4.85
N ARG A 438 -46.58 -14.40 5.82
CA ARG A 438 -46.58 -15.21 7.06
C ARG A 438 -46.47 -14.33 8.31
N LYS A 439 -47.33 -14.65 9.27
CA LYS A 439 -47.62 -13.98 10.55
C LYS A 439 -46.46 -14.10 11.56
N ARG A 440 -46.32 -13.08 12.41
CA ARG A 440 -45.54 -13.10 13.66
C ARG A 440 -46.27 -13.91 14.75
N PRO A 441 -45.56 -14.60 15.66
CA PRO A 441 -46.06 -14.92 16.99
C PRO A 441 -45.57 -13.91 18.05
N PHE A 442 -46.20 -14.04 19.22
CA PHE A 442 -46.28 -13.16 20.39
C PHE A 442 -44.97 -12.66 20.99
#